data_AF-A0A5C6PSR3-F1
#
_entry.id   AF-A0A5C6PSR3-F1
#
_cell.length_a   1.000
_cell.length_b   1.000
_cell.length_c   1.000
_cell.angle_alpha   90.00
_cell.angle_beta   90.00
_cell.angle_gamma   90.00
#
_symmetry.space_group_name_H-M   'P 1'
#
loop_
_entity.id
_entity.type
_entity.pdbx_description
1 polymer ?
#
loop_
_entity_poly.entity_id
_entity_poly.type
_entity_poly.pdbx_seq_one_letter_code
_entity_poly.pdbx_strand_id
1 'polypeptide(L)'
;MRFIKVGGTMYNTGRHVSLRLDKEHLVNISGGPMTYSHRLEEIRLHFGSEDGQGSEHLLNGQAFSGELMAGWVKREERLGKERGEERRGEERRRGEERRGEERRGEAQSTETHTKIHYTMGQRGRRSSCSSEGGDTCK
;
A
#
# COMPACT_ATOMS: atom_id res chain seq x y z
N MET A 1 5.95 25.37 3.21
CA MET A 1 5.55 23.95 3.27
C MET A 1 4.05 23.88 3.03
N ARG A 2 3.58 23.16 2.01
CA ARG A 2 2.14 23.01 1.72
C ARG A 2 1.66 21.73 2.42
N PHE A 3 0.65 21.85 3.27
CA PHE A 3 0.02 20.68 3.89
C PHE A 3 -1.06 20.14 2.95
N ILE A 4 -1.08 18.83 2.77
CA ILE A 4 -2.17 18.12 2.10
C ILE A 4 -3.06 17.56 3.20
N LYS A 5 -4.34 17.95 3.19
CA LYS A 5 -5.32 17.35 4.08
C LYS A 5 -5.69 15.99 3.52
N VAL A 6 -5.68 14.97 4.37
CA VAL A 6 -6.11 13.61 4.04
C VAL A 6 -7.26 13.20 4.93
N GLY A 7 -8.25 12.55 4.35
CA GLY A 7 -9.42 11.97 5.01
C GLY A 7 -9.40 10.45 4.98
N GLY A 8 -10.14 9.84 5.91
CA GLY A 8 -10.30 8.41 6.02
C GLY A 8 -11.25 8.01 7.13
N THR A 9 -11.53 6.71 7.21
CA THR A 9 -12.37 6.12 8.26
C THR A 9 -11.51 5.33 9.24
N MET A 10 -11.74 5.55 10.53
CA MET A 10 -11.03 4.87 11.60
C MET A 10 -11.86 3.71 12.17
N TYR A 11 -11.22 2.57 12.38
CA TYR A 11 -11.83 1.33 12.86
C TYR A 11 -11.09 0.86 14.10
N ASN A 12 -11.83 0.61 15.17
CA ASN A 12 -11.33 -0.11 16.32
C ASN A 12 -11.63 -1.60 16.13
N THR A 13 -10.59 -2.42 16.00
CA THR A 13 -10.74 -3.87 15.75
C THR A 13 -10.73 -4.71 17.03
N GLY A 14 -10.61 -4.08 18.20
CA GLY A 14 -10.37 -4.74 19.48
C GLY A 14 -8.93 -5.21 19.70
N ARG A 15 -8.06 -5.10 18.68
CA ARG A 15 -6.63 -5.46 18.75
C ARG A 15 -5.69 -4.33 18.34
N HIS A 16 -6.13 -3.51 17.38
CA HIS A 16 -5.43 -2.32 16.90
C HIS A 16 -6.45 -1.31 16.39
N VAL A 17 -5.99 -0.07 16.23
CA VAL A 17 -6.74 0.96 15.52
C VAL A 17 -6.26 1.01 14.08
N SER A 18 -7.18 0.95 13.12
CA SER A 18 -6.88 1.07 11.69
C SER A 18 -7.52 2.31 11.10
N LEU A 19 -6.76 3.13 10.38
CA LEU A 19 -7.23 4.24 9.57
C LEU A 19 -7.13 3.84 8.10
N ARG A 20 -8.27 3.74 7.42
CA ARG A 20 -8.33 3.52 5.97
C ARG A 20 -8.55 4.84 5.26
N LEU A 21 -7.64 5.19 4.35
CA LEU A 21 -7.72 6.47 3.64
C LEU A 21 -8.77 6.42 2.54
N ASP A 22 -9.44 7.55 2.30
CA ASP A 22 -10.39 7.65 1.19
C ASP A 22 -9.65 7.57 -0.14
N LYS A 23 -10.26 6.92 -1.14
CA LYS A 23 -9.62 6.64 -2.44
C LYS A 23 -9.22 7.90 -3.22
N GLU A 24 -9.81 9.05 -2.89
CA GLU A 24 -9.53 10.37 -3.48
C GLU A 24 -8.20 10.97 -2.99
N HIS A 25 -7.71 10.56 -1.83
CA HIS A 25 -6.47 11.04 -1.25
C HIS A 25 -5.29 10.17 -1.71
N LEU A 26 -4.59 10.62 -2.75
CA LEU A 26 -3.45 9.89 -3.34
C LEU A 26 -2.14 10.26 -2.63
N VAL A 27 -1.85 9.59 -1.51
CA VAL A 27 -0.52 9.65 -0.88
C VAL A 27 0.32 8.52 -1.45
N ASN A 28 1.38 8.88 -2.19
CA ASN A 28 2.27 7.91 -2.82
C ASN A 28 3.66 7.95 -2.19
N ILE A 29 4.30 6.79 -2.18
CA ILE A 29 5.71 6.62 -1.87
C ILE A 29 6.42 5.93 -3.04
N SER A 30 7.69 6.25 -3.25
CA SER A 30 8.54 5.65 -4.27
C SER A 30 10.00 5.72 -3.83
N GLY A 31 10.84 4.82 -4.34
CA GLY A 31 12.26 4.75 -4.01
C GLY A 31 12.53 3.97 -2.72
N GLY A 32 13.72 4.15 -2.15
CA GLY A 32 14.19 3.30 -1.06
C GLY A 32 14.38 1.85 -1.55
N PRO A 33 14.01 0.83 -0.76
CA PRO A 33 14.06 -0.56 -1.20
C PRO A 33 12.97 -0.91 -2.24
N MET A 34 11.97 -0.02 -2.43
CA MET A 34 10.80 -0.28 -3.27
C MET A 34 11.06 0.07 -4.75
N THR A 35 10.79 -0.87 -5.67
CA THR A 35 11.03 -0.70 -7.12
C THR A 35 9.93 0.13 -7.83
N TYR A 36 8.73 0.21 -7.28
CA TYR A 36 7.58 0.87 -7.91
C TYR A 36 6.99 1.96 -7.00
N SER A 37 6.15 2.83 -7.58
CA SER A 37 5.32 3.72 -6.78
C SER A 37 4.19 2.93 -6.12
N HIS A 38 3.99 3.16 -4.82
CA HIS A 38 2.93 2.52 -4.05
C HIS A 38 2.06 3.61 -3.41
N ARG A 39 0.77 3.31 -3.29
CA ARG A 39 -0.22 4.20 -2.69
C ARG A 39 -0.55 3.73 -1.28
N LEU A 40 -0.62 4.67 -0.34
CA LEU A 40 -1.07 4.40 1.01
C LEU A 40 -2.55 3.98 1.01
N GLU A 41 -2.86 2.87 1.66
CA GLU A 41 -4.22 2.36 1.78
C GLU A 41 -4.70 2.37 3.24
N GLU A 42 -3.84 1.92 4.15
CA GLU A 42 -4.19 1.70 5.54
C GLU A 42 -3.04 2.12 6.46
N ILE A 43 -3.35 2.74 7.58
CA ILE A 43 -2.42 2.94 8.69
C ILE A 43 -2.97 2.17 9.89
N ARG A 44 -2.18 1.27 10.46
CA ARG A 44 -2.50 0.56 11.69
C ARG A 44 -1.64 1.08 12.83
N LEU A 45 -2.25 1.23 13.99
CA LEU A 45 -1.60 1.69 15.22
C LEU A 45 -1.70 0.60 16.28
N HIS A 46 -0.54 0.16 16.74
CA HIS A 46 -0.35 -0.63 17.93
C HIS A 46 0.26 0.27 19.00
N PHE A 47 -0.25 0.20 20.23
CA PHE A 47 0.26 0.99 21.35
C PHE A 47 0.06 0.23 22.65
N GLY A 48 0.98 0.42 23.59
CA GLY A 48 0.87 -0.14 24.92
C GLY A 48 0.23 0.84 25.88
N SER A 49 -0.03 0.36 27.10
CA SER A 49 -0.55 1.20 28.18
C SER A 49 0.52 2.09 28.83
N GLU A 50 1.81 1.81 28.57
CA GLU A 50 2.95 2.52 29.16
C GLU A 50 4.05 2.73 28.12
N ASP A 51 4.97 3.66 28.38
CA ASP A 51 5.96 4.08 27.39
C ASP A 51 7.05 3.03 27.05
N GLY A 52 7.19 2.00 27.87
CA GLY A 52 8.15 0.91 27.67
C GLY A 52 7.58 -0.29 26.90
N GLN A 53 6.33 -0.22 26.45
CA GLN A 53 5.63 -1.35 25.82
C GLN A 53 4.68 -0.85 24.73
N GLY A 54 4.47 -1.67 23.69
CA GLY A 54 3.47 -1.37 22.66
C GLY A 54 3.92 -1.59 21.23
N SER A 55 5.21 -1.42 20.93
CA SER A 55 5.74 -1.83 19.64
C SER A 55 5.78 -3.34 19.52
N GLU A 56 5.43 -3.87 18.35
CA GLU A 56 5.59 -5.29 18.06
C GLU A 56 7.06 -5.59 17.75
N HIS A 57 7.73 -4.67 17.06
CA HIS A 57 9.16 -4.71 16.81
C HIS A 57 9.98 -4.12 17.96
N LEU A 58 11.10 -4.78 18.26
CA LEU A 58 12.12 -4.31 19.19
C LEU A 58 13.30 -3.72 18.40
N LEU A 59 13.99 -2.74 18.98
CA LEU A 59 15.26 -2.26 18.45
C LEU A 59 16.32 -2.40 19.53
N ASN A 60 17.37 -3.18 19.24
CA ASN A 60 18.41 -3.55 20.20
C ASN A 60 17.83 -4.14 21.51
N GLY A 61 16.77 -4.96 21.38
CA GLY A 61 16.06 -5.55 22.51
C GLY A 61 15.14 -4.61 23.29
N GLN A 62 15.00 -3.34 22.88
CA GLN A 62 14.16 -2.36 23.54
C GLN A 62 12.81 -2.21 22.83
N ALA A 63 11.72 -2.29 23.60
CA ALA A 63 10.37 -1.96 23.17
C ALA A 63 10.09 -0.45 23.26
N PHE A 64 9.15 0.02 22.44
CA PHE A 64 8.69 1.41 22.36
C PHE A 64 7.20 1.49 22.72
N SER A 65 6.72 2.70 23.03
CA SER A 65 5.33 2.98 23.43
C SER A 65 4.29 2.51 22.41
N GLY A 66 4.69 2.36 21.14
CA GLY A 66 3.82 1.84 20.11
C GLY A 66 4.51 1.72 18.76
N GLU A 67 3.74 1.29 17.78
CA GLU A 67 4.18 1.09 16.42
C GLU A 67 3.08 1.47 15.42
N LEU A 68 3.48 2.22 14.40
CA LEU A 68 2.65 2.58 13.26
C LEU A 68 3.07 1.71 12.07
N MET A 69 2.12 0.96 11.53
CA MET A 69 2.30 0.14 10.34
C MET A 69 1.50 0.75 9.19
N ALA A 70 2.18 1.16 8.13
CA ALA A 70 1.54 1.67 6.92
C ALA A 70 1.47 0.56 5.86
N GLY A 71 0.25 0.26 5.40
CA GLY A 71 -0.06 -0.66 4.31
C GLY A 71 -0.12 0.08 2.98
N TRP A 72 0.72 -0.33 2.05
CA TRP A 72 0.88 0.29 0.73
C TRP A 72 0.52 -0.70 -0.36
N VAL A 73 -0.23 -0.25 -1.37
CA VAL A 73 -0.59 -1.06 -2.54
C VAL A 73 0.20 -0.57 -3.74
N LYS A 74 0.84 -1.49 -4.47
CA LYS A 74 1.55 -1.15 -5.72
C LYS A 74 0.61 -0.44 -6.68
N ARG A 75 1.02 0.73 -7.14
CA ARG A 75 0.29 1.45 -8.17
C ARG A 75 0.51 0.72 -9.50
N GLU A 76 -0.53 0.07 -10.01
CA GLU A 76 -0.55 -0.33 -11.41
C GLU A 76 -0.71 0.95 -12.24
N GLU A 77 0.37 1.39 -12.88
CA GLU A 77 0.27 2.48 -13.83
C GLU A 77 -0.62 1.97 -14.97
N ARG A 78 -1.83 2.52 -15.10
CA ARG A 78 -2.65 2.33 -16.28
C ARG A 78 -1.88 2.92 -17.46
N LEU A 79 -1.03 2.12 -18.09
CA LEU A 79 -0.49 2.38 -19.42
C LEU A 79 -1.69 2.71 -20.29
N GLY A 80 -1.72 3.93 -20.82
CA GLY A 80 -2.83 4.47 -21.59
C GLY A 80 -3.24 3.51 -22.69
N LYS A 81 -4.40 2.88 -22.51
CA LYS A 81 -5.06 2.04 -23.50
C LYS A 81 -6.20 2.81 -24.17
N GLU A 82 -5.93 4.06 -24.54
CA GLU A 82 -6.88 4.92 -25.26
C GLU A 82 -6.13 5.74 -26.32
N ARG A 83 -5.61 5.06 -27.34
CA ARG A 83 -5.39 5.63 -28.68
C ARG A 83 -4.95 4.51 -29.63
N GLY A 84 -5.88 3.90 -30.35
CA GLY A 84 -5.51 2.91 -31.36
C GLY A 84 -6.60 2.05 -31.97
N GLU A 85 -7.88 2.18 -31.59
CA GLU A 85 -8.96 1.37 -32.18
C GLU A 85 -9.97 2.15 -33.05
N GLU A 86 -9.64 3.36 -33.49
CA GLU A 86 -10.50 4.13 -34.41
C GLU A 86 -10.03 4.10 -35.88
N ARG A 87 -9.19 3.12 -36.25
CA ARG A 87 -8.78 2.91 -37.66
C ARG A 87 -8.84 1.45 -38.11
N ARG A 88 -9.65 0.62 -37.47
CA ARG A 88 -9.92 -0.77 -37.90
C ARG A 88 -11.40 -1.13 -37.84
N GLY A 89 -12.26 -0.15 -38.09
CA GLY A 89 -13.72 -0.31 -38.14
C GLY A 89 -14.29 -0.53 -39.54
N GLU A 90 -13.49 -0.37 -40.60
CA GLU A 90 -14.00 -0.41 -41.99
C GLU A 90 -13.79 -1.75 -42.70
N GLU A 91 -12.97 -2.65 -42.14
CA GLU A 91 -12.71 -3.97 -42.73
C GLU A 91 -13.41 -5.11 -41.95
N ARG A 92 -14.57 -4.83 -41.35
CA ARG A 92 -15.39 -5.81 -40.61
C ARG A 92 -16.73 -6.11 -41.30
N ARG A 93 -16.70 -6.39 -42.60
CA ARG A 93 -17.88 -6.98 -43.28
C ARG A 93 -17.59 -8.24 -44.09
N ARG A 94 -16.43 -8.89 -43.89
CA ARG A 94 -16.14 -10.14 -44.61
C ARG A 94 -15.23 -11.07 -43.81
N GLY A 95 -15.79 -11.75 -42.82
CA GLY A 95 -15.05 -12.77 -42.09
C GLY A 95 -15.68 -13.11 -40.75
N GLU A 96 -16.98 -13.34 -40.75
CA GLU A 96 -17.63 -14.03 -39.63
C GLU A 96 -17.27 -15.53 -39.68
N GLU A 97 -17.18 -16.12 -38.50
CA GLU A 97 -16.96 -17.54 -38.23
C GLU A 97 -15.56 -18.11 -38.51
N ARG A 98 -14.73 -18.11 -37.46
CA ARG A 98 -14.27 -19.35 -36.83
C ARG A 98 -13.44 -19.07 -35.58
N ARG A 99 -13.87 -19.73 -34.50
CA ARG A 99 -13.03 -20.39 -33.49
C ARG A 99 -12.21 -19.48 -32.58
N GLY A 100 -12.71 -19.34 -31.36
CA GLY A 100 -11.91 -18.98 -30.20
C GLY A 100 -12.76 -18.25 -29.19
N GLU A 101 -13.26 -18.97 -28.19
CA GLU A 101 -13.62 -18.35 -26.91
C GLU A 101 -12.32 -17.78 -26.33
N GLU A 102 -12.03 -16.53 -26.68
CA GLU A 102 -10.90 -15.79 -26.14
C GLU A 102 -11.25 -15.52 -24.69
N ARG A 103 -10.79 -16.42 -23.81
CA ARG A 103 -10.78 -16.19 -22.37
C ARG A 103 -9.94 -14.94 -22.16
N ARG A 104 -10.62 -13.81 -22.02
CA ARG A 104 -10.08 -12.60 -21.42
C ARG A 104 -9.48 -13.05 -20.10
N GLY A 105 -8.17 -13.21 -20.07
CA GLY A 105 -7.44 -13.36 -18.83
C GLY A 105 -7.82 -12.14 -18.00
N GLU A 106 -8.64 -12.37 -16.99
CA GLU A 106 -8.84 -11.41 -15.92
C GLU A 106 -7.43 -11.21 -15.37
N ALA A 107 -6.85 -10.03 -15.61
CA ALA A 107 -5.62 -9.65 -14.96
C ALA A 107 -5.97 -9.63 -13.48
N GLN A 108 -5.71 -10.75 -12.79
CA GLN A 108 -5.73 -10.80 -11.35
C GLN A 108 -4.69 -9.80 -10.93
N SER A 109 -5.15 -8.63 -10.49
CA SER A 109 -4.31 -7.63 -9.86
C SER A 109 -3.63 -8.37 -8.71
N THR A 110 -2.36 -8.70 -8.89
CA THR A 110 -1.54 -9.19 -7.79
C THR A 110 -1.23 -7.95 -6.97
N GLU A 111 -2.21 -7.53 -6.15
CA GLU A 111 -2.05 -6.43 -5.22
C GLU A 111 -0.94 -6.82 -4.25
N THR A 112 0.28 -6.39 -4.56
CA THR A 112 1.42 -6.58 -3.66
C THR A 112 1.30 -5.52 -2.58
N HIS A 113 1.06 -5.98 -1.36
CA HIS A 113 0.96 -5.14 -0.17
C HIS A 113 2.35 -5.01 0.45
N THR A 114 2.91 -3.81 0.43
CA THR A 114 4.12 -3.48 1.20
C THR A 114 3.71 -2.95 2.56
N LYS A 115 4.41 -3.38 3.62
CA LYS A 115 4.20 -2.87 4.98
C LYS A 115 5.46 -2.17 5.45
N ILE A 116 5.31 -0.93 5.92
CA ILE A 116 6.42 -0.16 6.51
C ILE A 116 6.07 0.14 7.96
N HIS A 117 7.04 -0.05 8.86
CA HIS A 117 6.85 -0.02 10.29
C HIS A 117 7.64 1.13 10.93
N TYR A 118 7.00 1.86 11.84
CA TYR A 118 7.58 3.00 12.53
C TYR A 118 7.34 2.85 14.02
N THR A 119 8.41 2.74 14.82
CA THR A 119 8.25 2.71 16.27
C THR A 119 8.07 4.12 16.82
N MET A 120 7.12 4.27 17.76
CA MET A 120 6.74 5.53 18.37
C MET A 120 7.40 5.63 19.74
N GLY A 121 8.42 6.48 19.87
CA GLY A 121 9.10 6.79 21.13
C GLY A 121 8.82 8.20 21.62
N GLN A 122 9.03 8.43 22.93
CA GLN A 122 9.00 9.78 23.50
C GLN A 122 10.11 10.68 22.92
N ARG A 123 9.91 12.01 22.97
CA ARG A 123 10.75 13.03 22.30
C ARG A 123 12.24 12.74 22.47
N GLY A 124 12.91 12.45 21.35
CA GLY A 124 14.37 12.27 21.29
C GLY A 124 14.84 11.01 20.54
N ARG A 125 13.96 10.02 20.29
CA ARG A 125 14.31 8.78 19.57
C ARG A 125 13.28 8.50 18.48
N ARG A 126 13.62 8.83 17.22
CA ARG A 126 12.87 8.38 16.03
C ARG A 126 13.64 7.22 15.41
N SER A 127 12.96 6.11 15.19
CA SER A 127 13.53 4.94 14.52
C SER A 127 12.49 4.32 13.59
N SER A 128 12.93 3.96 12.38
CA SER A 128 12.10 3.42 11.31
C SER A 128 12.66 2.08 10.85
N CYS A 129 11.80 1.09 10.62
CA CYS A 129 12.16 -0.20 10.03
C CYS A 129 11.29 -0.47 8.79
N SER A 130 11.92 -0.89 7.69
CA SER A 130 11.20 -1.29 6.46
C SER A 130 11.42 -2.80 6.27
N SER A 131 10.35 -3.58 6.19
CA SER A 131 10.42 -5.01 5.90
C SER A 131 9.97 -5.25 4.46
N GLU A 132 10.92 -5.33 3.54
CA GLU A 132 10.72 -5.93 2.22
C GLU A 132 11.53 -7.21 2.16
N GLY A 133 10.86 -8.34 1.91
CA GLY A 133 11.51 -9.61 1.57
C GLY A 133 12.53 -10.12 2.60
N GLY A 134 12.05 -10.84 3.61
CA GLY A 134 12.84 -11.81 4.35
C GLY A 134 14.06 -11.28 5.09
N ASP A 135 13.88 -10.61 6.22
CA ASP A 135 14.80 -10.70 7.36
C ASP A 135 14.06 -10.35 8.65
N THR A 136 14.29 -11.15 9.68
CA THR A 136 13.53 -11.15 10.94
C THR A 136 13.90 -9.96 11.82
N CYS A 137 12.94 -9.08 12.10
CA CYS A 137 13.01 -8.25 13.29
C CYS A 137 12.90 -9.17 14.53
N LYS A 138 13.93 -9.16 15.38
CA LYS A 138 13.98 -9.78 16.71
C LYS A 138 14.29 -8.72 17.73
#